data_AF-A0A0K8S658-F1
#
_entry.id   AF-A0A0K8S658-F1
#
_cell.length_a   1.000
_cell.length_b   1.000
_cell.length_c   1.000
_cell.angle_alpha   90.00
_cell.angle_beta   90.00
_cell.angle_gamma   90.00
#
_symmetry.space_group_name_H-M   'P 1'
#
loop_
_entity.id
_entity.type
_entity.pdbx_description
1 polymer ?
#
loop_
_entity_poly.entity_id
_entity_poly.type
_entity_poly.pdbx_seq_one_letter_code
_entity_poly.pdbx_strand_id
1 'polypeptide(L)'
;ATHSEGLPITYTLIQESMEADPTHEAVQESAFILNPETGVLSLNFQPTASMHGMFEFEVEATDSRTETARTEVKVYLISDRNRVFFTFNNPLPEVTPQEDFIAETFTA
;
A
#
# COMPACT_ATOMS: atom_id res chain seq x y z
N ALA A 1 16.66 -15.48 -4.40
CA ALA A 1 16.60 -15.51 -2.92
C ALA A 1 16.07 -16.88 -2.52
N THR A 2 16.83 -17.63 -1.73
CA THR A 2 16.44 -18.96 -1.26
C THR A 2 15.81 -18.77 0.11
N HIS A 3 14.48 -18.80 0.20
CA HIS A 3 13.79 -18.66 1.49
C HIS A 3 14.06 -19.90 2.35
N SER A 4 14.42 -19.70 3.62
CA SER A 4 14.44 -20.78 4.60
C SER A 4 12.99 -21.14 4.93
N GLU A 5 12.45 -22.19 4.32
CA GLU A 5 11.05 -22.57 4.57
C GLU A 5 10.75 -22.68 6.07
N GLY A 6 9.70 -21.96 6.51
CA GLY A 6 9.15 -22.04 7.86
C GLY A 6 9.79 -21.14 8.90
N LEU A 7 10.78 -20.31 8.55
CA LEU A 7 11.32 -19.30 9.45
C LEU A 7 10.51 -17.99 9.42
N PRO A 8 10.34 -17.30 10.57
CA PRO A 8 9.61 -16.04 10.61
C PRO A 8 10.34 -14.98 9.79
N ILE A 9 9.55 -14.19 9.05
CA ILE A 9 10.01 -13.02 8.30
C ILE A 9 9.60 -11.78 9.08
N THR A 10 10.54 -10.86 9.26
CA THR A 10 10.27 -9.54 9.84
C THR A 10 10.24 -8.49 8.73
N TYR A 11 9.22 -7.65 8.72
CA TYR A 11 9.05 -6.57 7.75
C TYR A 11 9.41 -5.21 8.36
N THR A 12 10.17 -4.39 7.63
CA THR A 12 10.59 -3.05 8.04
C THR A 12 10.36 -2.05 6.91
N LEU A 13 9.75 -0.90 7.23
CA LEU A 13 9.68 0.23 6.31
C LEU A 13 10.99 1.03 6.42
N ILE A 14 11.65 1.26 5.30
CA ILE A 14 12.91 2.03 5.22
C ILE A 14 12.55 3.51 5.17
N GLN A 15 12.42 4.15 6.33
CA GLN A 15 11.89 5.51 6.44
C GLN A 15 12.73 6.55 5.68
N GLU A 16 14.05 6.36 5.65
CA GLU A 16 14.99 7.21 4.92
C GLU A 16 14.84 7.14 3.40
N SER A 17 14.16 6.13 2.88
CA SER A 17 13.86 6.00 1.45
C SER A 17 12.56 6.70 1.06
N MET A 18 11.81 7.24 2.02
CA MET A 18 10.50 7.81 1.74
C MET A 18 10.61 9.12 0.99
N GLU A 19 10.04 9.14 -0.21
CA GLU A 19 9.75 10.33 -0.99
C GLU A 19 8.24 10.59 -0.95
N ALA A 20 7.85 11.84 -0.72
CA ALA A 20 6.46 12.24 -0.67
C ALA A 20 6.25 13.50 -1.50
N ASP A 21 5.06 13.65 -2.09
CA ASP A 21 4.70 14.90 -2.73
C ASP A 21 4.75 16.08 -1.76
N PRO A 22 5.02 17.33 -2.23
CA PRO A 22 5.12 18.50 -1.37
C PRO A 22 3.90 18.75 -0.48
N THR A 23 2.72 18.28 -0.91
CA THR A 23 1.46 18.37 -0.15
C THR A 23 1.41 17.44 1.06
N HIS A 24 2.36 16.50 1.17
CA HIS A 24 2.41 15.43 2.16
C HIS A 24 3.61 15.50 3.11
N GLU A 25 4.54 16.45 2.93
CA GLU A 25 5.75 16.59 3.76
C GLU A 25 5.45 16.61 5.27
N ALA A 26 4.36 17.27 5.66
CA ALA A 26 3.95 17.38 7.07
C ALA A 26 3.60 16.04 7.73
N VAL A 27 3.27 15.02 6.96
CA VAL A 27 2.89 13.68 7.47
C VAL A 27 3.88 12.58 7.07
N GLN A 28 4.87 12.87 6.21
CA GLN A 28 5.82 11.92 5.65
C GLN A 28 6.42 10.97 6.71
N GLU A 29 6.92 11.51 7.82
CA GLU A 29 7.59 10.72 8.87
C GLU A 29 6.68 9.78 9.66
N SER A 30 5.36 9.89 9.51
CA SER A 30 4.39 9.15 10.32
C SER A 30 3.20 8.62 9.52
N ALA A 31 3.27 8.71 8.19
CA ALA A 31 2.17 8.45 7.29
C ALA A 31 1.68 6.98 7.37
N PHE A 32 2.60 6.05 7.64
CA PHE A 32 2.32 4.62 7.60
C PHE A 32 2.81 3.89 8.85
N ILE A 33 2.08 2.83 9.20
CA ILE A 33 2.49 1.82 10.16
C ILE A 33 2.59 0.49 9.41
N LEU A 34 3.76 -0.14 9.45
CA LEU A 34 3.95 -1.49 8.93
C LEU A 34 3.98 -2.48 10.10
N ASN A 35 3.08 -3.46 10.09
CA ASN A 35 3.13 -4.53 11.07
C ASN A 35 4.32 -5.47 10.74
N PRO A 36 5.30 -5.62 11.65
CA PRO A 36 6.54 -6.33 11.35
C PRO A 36 6.37 -7.85 11.22
N GLU A 37 5.28 -8.44 11.72
CA GLU A 37 5.03 -9.88 11.68
C GLU A 37 4.18 -10.30 10.47
N THR A 38 3.26 -9.43 10.04
CA THR A 38 2.26 -9.75 9.00
C THR A 38 2.50 -9.01 7.68
N GLY A 39 3.33 -7.97 7.68
CA GLY A 39 3.54 -7.09 6.53
C GLY A 39 2.35 -6.19 6.20
N VAL A 40 1.31 -6.15 7.05
CA VAL A 40 0.16 -5.26 6.85
C VAL A 40 0.61 -3.81 7.00
N LEU A 41 0.54 -3.07 5.88
CA LEU A 41 0.80 -1.63 5.82
C LEU A 41 -0.52 -0.88 6.02
N SER A 42 -0.57 -0.01 7.02
CA SER A 42 -1.75 0.79 7.38
C SER A 42 -1.45 2.28 7.29
N LEU A 43 -2.43 3.05 6.84
CA LEU A 43 -2.38 4.51 6.89
C LEU A 43 -2.60 4.99 8.32
N ASN A 44 -1.74 5.89 8.80
CA ASN A 44 -1.72 6.36 10.19
C ASN A 44 -2.17 7.83 10.35
N PHE A 45 -2.94 8.34 9.38
CA PHE A 45 -3.60 9.63 9.48
C PHE A 45 -4.89 9.62 8.66
N GLN A 46 -5.69 10.67 8.82
CA GLN A 46 -6.89 10.88 8.03
C GLN A 46 -6.61 11.83 6.87
N PRO A 47 -6.66 11.39 5.60
CA PRO A 47 -6.51 12.26 4.45
C PRO A 47 -7.60 13.33 4.41
N THR A 48 -7.24 14.52 3.93
CA THR A 48 -8.21 15.58 3.64
C THR A 48 -8.63 15.53 2.15
N ALA A 49 -9.77 16.10 1.80
CA ALA A 49 -10.26 16.12 0.42
C ALA A 49 -9.31 16.85 -0.56
N SER A 50 -8.44 17.73 -0.04
CA SER A 50 -7.42 18.43 -0.83
C SER A 50 -6.13 17.64 -1.01
N MET A 51 -5.90 16.58 -0.23
CA MET A 51 -4.70 15.75 -0.36
C MET A 51 -4.80 14.90 -1.63
N HIS A 52 -3.74 14.97 -2.41
CA HIS A 52 -3.56 14.26 -3.65
C HIS A 52 -2.06 14.10 -3.84
N GLY A 53 -1.68 13.05 -4.54
CA GLY A 53 -0.28 12.76 -4.80
C GLY A 53 0.08 11.34 -4.42
N MET A 54 1.33 11.12 -4.05
CA MET A 54 1.84 9.81 -3.70
C MET A 54 2.83 9.86 -2.54
N PHE A 55 3.10 8.66 -2.03
CA PHE A 55 4.29 8.31 -1.25
C PHE A 55 5.00 7.18 -1.98
N GLU A 56 6.32 7.21 -1.96
CA GLU A 56 7.19 6.19 -2.51
C GLU A 56 8.24 5.83 -1.47
N PHE A 57 8.42 4.56 -1.15
CA PHE A 57 9.40 4.10 -0.16
C PHE A 57 9.72 2.62 -0.37
N GLU A 58 10.85 2.18 0.17
CA GLU A 58 11.24 0.77 0.20
C GLU A 58 10.72 0.07 1.46
N VAL A 59 10.35 -1.20 1.31
CA VAL A 59 10.12 -2.13 2.42
C VAL A 59 11.14 -3.26 2.34
N GLU A 60 11.72 -3.61 3.48
CA GLU A 60 12.64 -4.73 3.64
C GLU A 60 11.96 -5.89 4.36
N ALA A 61 12.10 -7.09 3.81
CA ALA A 61 11.75 -8.34 4.44
C ALA A 61 13.02 -9.09 4.84
N THR A 62 13.13 -9.45 6.12
CA THR A 62 14.32 -10.08 6.71
C THR A 62 13.96 -11.44 7.28
N ASP A 63 14.59 -12.51 6.79
CA ASP A 63 14.52 -13.84 7.40
C ASP A 63 15.33 -13.85 8.71
N SER A 64 14.92 -14.65 9.68
CA SER A 64 15.67 -15.01 10.90
C SER A 64 17.17 -15.34 10.72
N ARG A 65 17.61 -15.68 9.50
CA ARG A 65 19.02 -15.90 9.14
C ARG A 65 19.74 -14.68 8.57
N THR A 66 19.18 -13.48 8.71
CA THR A 66 19.73 -12.19 8.25
C THR A 66 19.78 -11.97 6.73
N GLU A 67 19.18 -12.88 5.95
CA GLU A 67 18.95 -12.66 4.52
C GLU A 67 17.83 -11.64 4.34
N THR A 68 18.05 -10.63 3.50
CA THR A 68 17.08 -9.55 3.27
C THR A 68 16.66 -9.46 1.80
N ALA A 69 15.44 -8.99 1.56
CA ALA A 69 14.92 -8.62 0.25
C ALA A 69 14.18 -7.29 0.35
N ARG A 70 14.37 -6.42 -0.64
CA ARG A 70 13.73 -5.10 -0.71
C ARG A 70 12.78 -5.00 -1.88
N THR A 71 11.74 -4.21 -1.70
CA THR A 71 10.81 -3.86 -2.77
C THR A 71 10.32 -2.42 -2.61
N GLU A 72 10.05 -1.78 -3.73
CA GLU A 72 9.49 -0.43 -3.79
C GLU A 72 7.97 -0.48 -3.62
N VAL A 73 7.43 0.43 -2.81
CA VAL A 73 6.01 0.61 -2.56
C VAL A 73 5.60 2.02 -2.97
N LYS A 74 4.54 2.10 -3.78
CA LYS A 74 3.92 3.36 -4.22
C LYS A 74 2.49 3.44 -3.71
N VAL A 75 2.19 4.43 -2.89
CA VAL A 75 0.85 4.68 -2.34
C VAL A 75 0.30 5.98 -2.90
N TYR A 76 -0.80 5.89 -3.65
CA TYR A 76 -1.47 7.06 -4.22
C TYR A 76 -2.59 7.54 -3.31
N LEU A 77 -2.58 8.83 -2.97
CA LEU A 77 -3.73 9.51 -2.40
C LEU A 77 -4.56 10.12 -3.51
N ILE A 78 -5.77 9.59 -3.67
CA ILE A 78 -6.74 10.05 -4.66
C ILE A 78 -7.82 10.82 -3.92
N SER A 79 -7.95 12.10 -4.24
CA SER A 79 -9.06 12.94 -3.75
C SER A 79 -10.40 12.30 -4.13
N ASP A 80 -11.38 12.42 -3.23
CA ASP A 80 -12.76 12.01 -3.47
C ASP A 80 -13.37 12.64 -4.74
N ARG A 81 -12.91 13.84 -5.10
CA ARG A 81 -13.30 14.54 -6.34
C ARG A 81 -12.92 13.78 -7.61
N ASN A 82 -11.89 12.96 -7.57
CA ASN A 82 -11.42 12.16 -8.70
C ASN A 82 -11.96 10.72 -8.67
N ARG A 83 -12.80 10.38 -7.68
CA ARG A 83 -13.33 9.02 -7.54
C ARG A 83 -14.50 8.80 -8.49
N VAL A 84 -14.32 7.84 -9.40
CA VAL A 84 -15.41 7.35 -10.26
C VAL A 84 -16.16 6.24 -9.53
N PHE A 85 -17.50 6.30 -9.56
CA PHE A 85 -18.35 5.25 -9.01
C PHE A 85 -18.97 4.45 -10.15
N PHE A 86 -18.77 3.14 -10.11
CA PHE A 86 -19.49 2.20 -10.97
C PHE A 86 -20.67 1.64 -10.18
N THR A 87 -21.87 1.81 -10.74
CA THR A 87 -23.10 1.24 -10.15
C THR A 87 -23.50 0.04 -10.98
N PHE A 88 -23.53 -1.13 -10.35
CA PHE A 88 -23.98 -2.37 -10.96
C PHE A 88 -25.42 -2.65 -10.54
N ASN A 89 -26.26 -3.11 -11.47
CA ASN A 89 -27.62 -3.54 -11.17
C ASN A 89 -27.68 -5.05 -10.82
N ASN A 90 -26.63 -5.54 -10.17
CA ASN A 90 -26.48 -6.93 -9.74
C ASN A 90 -26.40 -7.00 -8.21
N PRO A 91 -26.83 -8.11 -7.58
CA PRO A 91 -26.63 -8.35 -6.15
C PRO A 91 -25.15 -8.36 -5.78
N LEU A 92 -24.80 -7.84 -4.58
CA LEU A 92 -23.42 -7.83 -4.08
C LEU A 92 -22.69 -9.19 -4.16
N PRO A 93 -23.32 -10.34 -3.82
CA PRO A 93 -22.64 -11.64 -3.91
C PRO A 93 -22.22 -12.05 -5.33
N GLU A 94 -22.83 -11.46 -6.37
CA GLU A 94 -22.44 -11.70 -7.77
C GLU A 94 -21.29 -10.78 -8.20
N VAL A 95 -21.18 -9.60 -7.59
CA VAL A 95 -20.20 -8.56 -7.98
C VAL A 95 -18.87 -8.75 -7.27
N THR A 96 -18.88 -8.97 -5.94
CA THR A 96 -17.64 -9.07 -5.13
C THR A 96 -16.65 -10.13 -5.64
N PRO A 97 -17.06 -11.33 -6.09
CA PRO A 97 -16.11 -12.31 -6.62
C PRO A 97 -15.48 -11.93 -7.97
N GLN A 98 -15.97 -10.87 -8.63
CA GLN A 98 -15.53 -10.42 -9.95
C GLN A 98 -14.70 -9.14 -9.88
N GLU A 99 -14.31 -8.68 -8.69
CA GLU A 99 -13.59 -7.41 -8.49
C GLU A 99 -12.32 -7.30 -9.36
N ASP A 100 -11.51 -8.35 -9.47
CA ASP A 100 -10.30 -8.36 -10.30
C ASP A 100 -10.61 -8.17 -11.78
N PHE A 101 -11.60 -8.89 -12.31
CA PHE A 101 -12.04 -8.77 -13.71
C PHE A 101 -12.60 -7.37 -14.02
N ILE A 102 -13.39 -6.83 -13.08
CA ILE A 102 -13.94 -5.48 -13.17
C ILE A 102 -12.80 -4.46 -13.18
N ALA A 103 -11.82 -4.61 -12.27
CA ALA A 103 -10.66 -3.73 -12.20
C ALA A 103 -9.86 -3.77 -13.52
N GLU A 104 -9.57 -4.95 -14.06
CA GLU A 104 -8.86 -5.11 -15.34
C GLU A 104 -9.61 -4.45 -16.50
N THR A 105 -10.93 -4.63 -16.58
CA THR A 105 -11.76 -4.09 -17.67
C THR A 105 -11.78 -2.56 -17.70
N PHE A 106 -11.75 -1.91 -16.53
CA PHE A 106 -11.86 -0.45 -16.41
C PHE A 106 -10.50 0.27 -16.23
N THR A 107 -9.38 -0.46 -16.17
CA THR A 107 -8.03 0.11 -16.08
C THR A 107 -7.21 0.00 -17.37
N ALA A 108 -7.72 -0.73 -18.37
CA ALA A 108 -7.11 -0.89 -19.70
C ALA A 108 -7.35 0.30 -20.65
#